data_AF-A0A3D0U4V0-F1
#
_entry.id   AF-A0A3D0U4V0-F1
#
_cell.length_a   1.000
_cell.length_b   1.000
_cell.length_c   1.000
_cell.angle_alpha   90.00
_cell.angle_beta   90.00
_cell.angle_gamma   90.00
#
_symmetry.space_group_name_H-M   'P 1'
#
loop_
_entity.id
_entity.type
_entity.pdbx_description
1 polymer ?
#
loop_
_entity_poly.entity_id
_entity_poly.type
_entity_poly.pdbx_seq_one_letter_code
_entity_poly.pdbx_strand_id
1 'polypeptide(L)'
;PLPLALPQQNPLHIRANLMRELLDSHLATSLIPEDSVALGIIAIHNDTPQWLDPELLRQPLRLEQSLGDQQQDLSRQYEALLRDILNSRLSGSLDNAFSARDYFSLLPPVGTTPKDAIDAVAGVQTYFPEHFNVHIAPIRQSDVDLIRSESLPLPNIDLNTKEAVDIVVLAPLSNQDYGLYAQQLERAYDPQSRRLPQLDLLRLKLYPVQPVHELDTDADVWQAIWDTLGDSQLLYVRRPVRAAETAVSGIVLALGSTLPQPGQPDDNTNPDPSDPGSVIEDEDSVLLRFLNFERLAAIRPPRDSDGEEALAQLTRDNRGDAAAVLQANEFLMLVERYFDPAIWPTLQQLMEQDALPAMLERLREQEVERPGASGRQVLESGAELGLDDTVLRRWEALLDSMN
;
A
#
# COMPACT_ATOMS: atom_id res chain seq x y z
N PRO A 1 -27.94 -18.65 8.19
CA PRO A 1 -28.62 -17.67 7.30
C PRO A 1 -28.14 -16.27 7.68
N LEU A 2 -27.82 -15.41 6.71
CA LEU A 2 -27.41 -14.02 7.01
C LEU A 2 -28.64 -13.25 7.53
N PRO A 3 -28.55 -12.54 8.68
CA PRO A 3 -29.67 -11.81 9.26
C PRO A 3 -29.88 -10.45 8.58
N LEU A 4 -29.89 -10.43 7.24
CA LEU A 4 -29.94 -9.20 6.43
C LEU A 4 -31.28 -9.12 5.70
N ALA A 5 -32.04 -8.06 5.95
CA ALA A 5 -33.28 -7.79 5.23
C ALA A 5 -32.95 -7.18 3.86
N LEU A 6 -33.11 -7.98 2.79
CA LEU A 6 -32.83 -7.52 1.44
C LEU A 6 -34.03 -6.73 0.88
N PRO A 7 -33.82 -5.50 0.36
CA PRO A 7 -34.88 -4.79 -0.32
C PRO A 7 -35.27 -5.52 -1.62
N GLN A 8 -36.54 -5.39 -2.06
CA GLN A 8 -37.00 -5.91 -3.36
C GLN A 8 -36.42 -5.07 -4.51
N GLN A 9 -35.12 -5.22 -4.77
CA GLN A 9 -34.37 -4.54 -5.81
C GLN A 9 -33.80 -5.54 -6.81
N ASN A 10 -33.30 -5.03 -7.94
CA ASN A 10 -32.57 -5.83 -8.92
C ASN A 10 -31.41 -6.58 -8.23
N PRO A 11 -31.18 -7.88 -8.52
CA PRO A 11 -30.09 -8.67 -7.93
C PRO A 11 -28.72 -7.96 -7.99
N LEU A 12 -28.43 -7.17 -9.02
CA LEU A 12 -27.18 -6.42 -9.12
C LEU A 12 -27.01 -5.37 -8.00
N HIS A 13 -28.07 -4.64 -7.65
CA HIS A 13 -28.03 -3.67 -6.55
C HIS A 13 -27.92 -4.36 -5.19
N ILE A 14 -28.59 -5.51 -5.03
CA ILE A 14 -28.48 -6.32 -3.81
C ILE A 14 -27.02 -6.76 -3.62
N ARG A 15 -26.38 -7.28 -4.66
CA ARG A 15 -24.97 -7.71 -4.63
C ARG A 15 -24.05 -6.55 -4.26
N ALA A 16 -24.23 -5.39 -4.90
CA ALA A 16 -23.42 -4.20 -4.62
C ALA A 16 -23.56 -3.68 -3.18
N ASN A 17 -24.76 -3.73 -2.60
CA ASN A 17 -24.99 -3.34 -1.21
C ASN A 17 -24.32 -4.33 -0.25
N LEU A 18 -24.45 -5.63 -0.53
CA LEU A 18 -23.83 -6.67 0.29
C LEU A 18 -22.29 -6.63 0.23
N MET A 19 -21.67 -6.16 -0.86
CA MET A 19 -20.21 -5.98 -0.93
C MET A 19 -19.69 -5.12 0.23
N ARG A 20 -20.31 -3.95 0.48
CA ARG A 20 -19.94 -3.07 1.59
C ARG A 20 -20.24 -3.73 2.93
N GLU A 21 -21.42 -4.32 3.06
CA GLU A 21 -21.90 -4.87 4.33
C GLU A 21 -21.07 -6.07 4.78
N LEU A 22 -20.51 -6.86 3.85
CA LEU A 22 -19.70 -8.03 4.17
C LEU A 22 -18.19 -7.74 4.29
N LEU A 23 -17.73 -6.58 3.81
CA LEU A 23 -16.32 -6.19 3.90
C LEU A 23 -15.85 -6.01 5.35
N ASP A 24 -16.66 -5.32 6.16
CA ASP A 24 -16.34 -4.98 7.56
C ASP A 24 -16.97 -5.94 8.57
N SER A 25 -17.80 -6.87 8.11
CA SER A 25 -18.67 -7.58 9.03
C SER A 25 -18.04 -8.84 9.59
N HIS A 26 -17.72 -8.76 10.88
CA HIS A 26 -17.54 -9.91 11.77
C HIS A 26 -18.66 -10.96 11.64
N LEU A 27 -19.83 -10.64 11.07
CA LEU A 27 -20.88 -11.63 10.81
C LEU A 27 -20.42 -12.70 9.82
N ALA A 28 -19.73 -12.35 8.73
CA ALA A 28 -19.25 -13.36 7.79
C ALA A 28 -18.19 -14.25 8.45
N THR A 29 -17.21 -13.63 9.11
CA THR A 29 -16.09 -14.32 9.79
C THR A 29 -16.55 -15.16 10.99
N SER A 30 -17.60 -14.76 11.71
CA SER A 30 -18.15 -15.54 12.84
C SER A 30 -19.09 -16.67 12.41
N LEU A 31 -19.69 -16.57 11.22
CA LEU A 31 -20.60 -17.59 10.69
C LEU A 31 -19.88 -18.65 9.85
N ILE A 32 -18.70 -18.35 9.32
CA ILE A 32 -17.89 -19.27 8.52
C ILE A 32 -16.77 -19.82 9.41
N PRO A 33 -16.78 -21.13 9.72
CA PRO A 33 -15.68 -21.78 10.44
C PRO A 33 -14.33 -21.64 9.72
N GLU A 34 -13.22 -21.64 10.46
CA GLU A 34 -11.86 -21.48 9.91
C GLU A 34 -11.45 -22.61 8.94
N ASP A 35 -12.06 -23.79 9.05
CA ASP A 35 -11.86 -24.95 8.17
C ASP A 35 -12.83 -25.00 6.97
N SER A 36 -13.62 -23.95 6.77
CA SER A 36 -14.69 -23.89 5.76
C SER A 36 -14.44 -22.82 4.71
N VAL A 37 -14.79 -23.12 3.45
CA VAL A 37 -14.72 -22.17 2.33
C VAL A 37 -16.13 -21.79 1.89
N ALA A 38 -16.43 -20.50 1.85
CA ALA A 38 -17.69 -20.03 1.31
C ALA A 38 -17.74 -20.23 -0.22
N LEU A 39 -18.75 -20.96 -0.68
CA LEU A 39 -18.98 -21.25 -2.11
C LEU A 39 -19.83 -20.18 -2.81
N GLY A 40 -20.53 -19.34 -2.04
CA GLY A 40 -21.38 -18.27 -2.55
C GLY A 40 -22.61 -18.02 -1.68
N ILE A 41 -23.44 -17.11 -2.13
CA ILE A 41 -24.66 -16.68 -1.46
C ILE A 41 -25.87 -17.16 -2.24
N ILE A 42 -26.80 -17.77 -1.52
CA ILE A 42 -28.10 -18.20 -2.01
C ILE A 42 -29.15 -17.32 -1.35
N ALA A 43 -30.03 -16.74 -2.17
CA ALA A 43 -31.21 -16.03 -1.70
C ALA A 43 -32.43 -16.96 -1.79
N ILE A 44 -33.34 -16.87 -0.82
CA ILE A 44 -34.64 -17.54 -0.90
C ILE A 44 -35.65 -16.50 -1.36
N HIS A 45 -36.23 -16.70 -2.54
CA HIS A 45 -37.29 -15.87 -3.09
C HIS A 45 -38.51 -16.74 -3.38
N ASN A 46 -39.67 -16.41 -2.81
CA ASN A 46 -40.90 -17.20 -2.91
C ASN A 46 -40.68 -18.69 -2.57
N ASP A 47 -40.03 -18.98 -1.44
CA ASP A 47 -39.66 -20.33 -0.99
C ASP A 47 -38.79 -21.14 -1.97
N THR A 48 -38.21 -20.50 -2.98
CA THR A 48 -37.25 -21.13 -3.91
C THR A 48 -35.84 -20.62 -3.66
N PRO A 49 -34.85 -21.51 -3.44
CA PRO A 49 -33.45 -21.12 -3.35
C PRO A 49 -32.92 -20.75 -4.74
N GLN A 50 -32.30 -19.58 -4.84
CA GLN A 50 -31.72 -19.04 -6.07
C GLN A 50 -30.29 -18.55 -5.79
N TRP A 51 -29.36 -18.85 -6.70
CA TRP A 51 -28.01 -18.31 -6.62
C TRP A 51 -28.04 -16.79 -6.76
N LEU A 52 -27.48 -16.09 -5.77
CA LEU A 52 -27.37 -14.64 -5.79
C LEU A 52 -25.98 -14.20 -6.30
N ASP A 53 -24.92 -14.73 -5.69
CA ASP A 53 -23.55 -14.39 -6.04
C ASP A 53 -22.56 -15.50 -5.65
N PRO A 54 -21.69 -15.98 -6.55
CA PRO A 54 -20.68 -17.00 -6.24
C PRO A 54 -19.36 -16.48 -5.66
N GLU A 55 -19.07 -15.18 -5.75
CA GLU A 55 -17.77 -14.56 -5.43
C GLU A 55 -17.79 -13.70 -4.16
N LEU A 56 -18.95 -13.22 -3.71
CA LEU A 56 -19.07 -12.19 -2.66
C LEU A 56 -18.46 -12.59 -1.30
N LEU A 57 -18.55 -13.87 -0.92
CA LEU A 57 -17.95 -14.40 0.30
C LEU A 57 -16.72 -15.27 0.02
N ARG A 58 -16.38 -15.45 -1.25
CA ARG A 58 -15.34 -16.38 -1.66
C ARG A 58 -13.98 -15.77 -1.38
N GLN A 59 -13.30 -16.33 -0.38
CA GLN A 59 -11.92 -15.98 -0.07
C GLN A 59 -10.98 -17.04 -0.67
N PRO A 60 -9.90 -16.62 -1.36
CA PRO A 60 -8.87 -17.54 -1.81
C PRO A 60 -8.21 -18.18 -0.59
N LEU A 61 -7.78 -19.43 -0.75
CA LEU A 61 -7.00 -20.10 0.29
C LEU A 61 -5.68 -19.34 0.48
N ARG A 62 -5.44 -18.88 1.71
CA ARG A 62 -4.24 -18.14 2.10
C ARG A 62 -3.55 -18.88 3.23
N LEU A 63 -2.23 -18.92 3.19
CA LEU A 63 -1.41 -19.47 4.28
C LEU A 63 -1.31 -18.47 5.44
N GLU A 64 -1.21 -17.17 5.12
CA GLU A 64 -1.12 -16.07 6.07
C GLU A 64 -1.98 -14.90 5.58
N GLN A 65 -2.54 -14.12 6.51
CA GLN A 65 -3.27 -12.88 6.18
C GLN A 65 -2.28 -11.73 6.02
N SER A 66 -2.35 -11.04 4.88
CA SER A 66 -1.52 -9.90 4.54
C SER A 66 -2.28 -8.57 4.61
N LEU A 67 -1.56 -7.49 4.88
CA LEU A 67 -2.05 -6.12 4.71
C LEU A 67 -2.38 -5.91 3.21
N GLY A 68 -3.67 -5.79 2.89
CA GLY A 68 -4.14 -5.64 1.50
C GLY A 68 -5.07 -6.77 1.03
N ASP A 69 -5.19 -7.87 1.77
CA ASP A 69 -6.04 -9.01 1.37
C ASP A 69 -7.51 -8.60 1.21
N GLN A 70 -8.01 -7.75 2.10
CA GLN A 70 -9.37 -7.22 2.01
C GLN A 70 -9.56 -6.35 0.76
N GLN A 71 -8.57 -5.53 0.40
CA GLN A 71 -8.59 -4.70 -0.80
C GLN A 71 -8.52 -5.56 -2.07
N GLN A 72 -7.74 -6.65 -2.06
CA GLN A 72 -7.73 -7.61 -3.16
C GLN A 72 -9.07 -8.32 -3.32
N ASP A 73 -9.68 -8.73 -2.22
CA ASP A 73 -10.98 -9.40 -2.22
C ASP A 73 -12.07 -8.47 -2.77
N LEU A 74 -12.10 -7.22 -2.30
CA LEU A 74 -12.99 -6.19 -2.82
C LEU A 74 -12.74 -5.91 -4.30
N SER A 75 -11.48 -5.84 -4.73
CA SER A 75 -11.12 -5.64 -6.14
C SER A 75 -11.69 -6.77 -7.01
N ARG A 76 -11.52 -8.03 -6.62
CA ARG A 76 -12.08 -9.17 -7.38
C ARG A 76 -13.60 -9.15 -7.42
N GLN A 77 -14.26 -8.86 -6.29
CA GLN A 77 -15.72 -8.77 -6.22
C GLN A 77 -16.25 -7.64 -7.11
N TYR A 78 -15.58 -6.48 -7.09
CA TYR A 78 -15.89 -5.35 -7.94
C TYR A 78 -15.78 -5.71 -9.43
N GLU A 79 -14.68 -6.33 -9.86
CA GLU A 79 -14.49 -6.73 -11.27
C GLU A 79 -15.56 -7.73 -11.74
N ALA A 80 -15.92 -8.69 -10.87
CA ALA A 80 -16.97 -9.66 -11.17
C ALA A 80 -18.33 -8.98 -11.33
N LEU A 81 -18.72 -8.12 -10.37
CA LEU A 81 -19.99 -7.42 -10.40
C LEU A 81 -20.06 -6.40 -11.55
N LEU A 82 -18.97 -5.67 -11.83
CA LEU A 82 -18.91 -4.73 -12.94
C LEU A 82 -19.13 -5.45 -14.27
N ARG A 83 -18.49 -6.61 -14.48
CA ARG A 83 -18.70 -7.43 -15.68
C ARG A 83 -20.17 -7.82 -15.85
N ASP A 84 -20.83 -8.24 -14.76
CA ASP A 84 -22.24 -8.61 -14.79
C ASP A 84 -23.16 -7.41 -15.06
N ILE A 85 -22.83 -6.22 -14.54
CA ILE A 85 -23.53 -4.97 -14.85
C ILE A 85 -23.41 -4.63 -16.33
N LEU A 86 -22.19 -4.63 -16.88
CA LEU A 86 -21.93 -4.34 -18.29
C LEU A 86 -22.67 -5.31 -19.21
N ASN A 87 -22.61 -6.62 -18.92
CA ASN A 87 -23.35 -7.64 -19.66
C ASN A 87 -24.87 -7.42 -19.59
N SER A 88 -25.40 -7.11 -18.40
CA SER A 88 -26.82 -6.83 -18.21
C SER A 88 -27.27 -5.60 -18.99
N ARG A 89 -26.47 -4.52 -18.99
CA ARG A 89 -26.78 -3.28 -19.72
C ARG A 89 -26.74 -3.47 -21.22
N LEU A 90 -25.71 -4.16 -21.73
CA LEU A 90 -25.61 -4.53 -23.14
C LEU A 90 -26.80 -5.38 -23.60
N SER A 91 -27.22 -6.38 -22.80
CA SER A 91 -28.39 -7.20 -23.12
C SER A 91 -29.71 -6.40 -23.12
N GLY A 92 -29.76 -5.32 -22.33
CA GLY A 92 -30.87 -4.37 -22.26
C GLY A 92 -30.80 -3.25 -23.30
N SER A 93 -29.80 -3.24 -24.19
CA SER A 93 -29.53 -2.14 -25.14
C SER A 93 -29.34 -0.78 -24.47
N LEU A 94 -28.79 -0.77 -23.25
CA LEU A 94 -28.36 0.44 -22.55
C LEU A 94 -26.88 0.71 -22.85
N ASP A 95 -26.48 1.98 -22.82
CA ASP A 95 -25.08 2.40 -22.90
C ASP A 95 -24.29 1.98 -21.65
N ASN A 96 -22.96 1.92 -21.73
CA ASN A 96 -22.11 1.71 -20.55
C ASN A 96 -21.60 3.01 -19.93
N ALA A 97 -22.16 4.15 -20.35
CA ALA A 97 -21.92 5.47 -19.77
C ALA A 97 -22.85 5.69 -18.55
N PHE A 98 -22.49 5.11 -17.40
CA PHE A 98 -23.28 5.23 -16.16
C PHE A 98 -22.42 5.72 -14.98
N SER A 99 -23.06 6.16 -13.90
CA SER A 99 -22.33 6.55 -12.68
C SER A 99 -22.07 5.34 -11.81
N ALA A 100 -20.85 5.21 -11.27
CA ALA A 100 -20.52 4.17 -10.30
C ALA A 100 -21.50 4.15 -9.12
N ARG A 101 -22.03 5.31 -8.71
CA ARG A 101 -23.01 5.46 -7.62
C ARG A 101 -24.36 4.80 -7.89
N ASP A 102 -24.69 4.54 -9.15
CA ASP A 102 -25.95 3.88 -9.51
C ASP A 102 -25.98 2.44 -9.01
N TYR A 103 -24.81 1.79 -8.93
CA TYR A 103 -24.70 0.41 -8.50
C TYR A 103 -23.90 0.29 -7.21
N PHE A 104 -22.72 0.89 -7.15
CA PHE A 104 -21.76 0.72 -6.07
C PHE A 104 -21.91 1.81 -5.00
N SER A 105 -21.72 1.39 -3.74
CA SER A 105 -21.52 2.34 -2.64
C SER A 105 -20.02 2.54 -2.36
N LEU A 106 -19.22 1.48 -2.46
CA LEU A 106 -17.80 1.44 -2.16
C LEU A 106 -17.04 0.91 -3.38
N LEU A 107 -15.95 1.56 -3.75
CA LEU A 107 -15.03 1.05 -4.77
C LEU A 107 -13.70 0.62 -4.13
N PRO A 108 -13.03 -0.42 -4.68
CA PRO A 108 -11.64 -0.71 -4.33
C PRO A 108 -10.73 0.46 -4.76
N PRO A 109 -9.53 0.60 -4.17
CA PRO A 109 -8.56 1.62 -4.57
C PRO A 109 -8.05 1.42 -6.00
N VAL A 110 -8.16 0.20 -6.55
CA VAL A 110 -7.82 -0.13 -7.93
C VAL A 110 -8.90 -1.00 -8.56
N GLY A 111 -9.30 -0.66 -9.77
CA GLY A 111 -10.24 -1.44 -10.58
C GLY A 111 -10.30 -0.96 -12.02
N THR A 112 -11.11 -1.61 -12.84
CA THR A 112 -11.41 -1.19 -14.21
C THR A 112 -12.54 -0.16 -14.25
N THR A 113 -12.57 0.67 -15.29
CA THR A 113 -13.70 1.58 -15.57
C THR A 113 -14.27 1.33 -16.95
N PRO A 114 -15.59 1.49 -17.16
CA PRO A 114 -16.18 1.45 -18.50
C PRO A 114 -15.60 2.56 -19.40
N LYS A 115 -15.14 2.20 -20.60
CA LYS A 115 -14.61 3.18 -21.56
C LYS A 115 -15.64 4.22 -21.99
N ASP A 116 -16.89 3.81 -22.18
CA ASP A 116 -17.99 4.70 -22.56
C ASP A 116 -18.28 5.78 -21.51
N ALA A 117 -17.85 5.60 -20.26
CA ALA A 117 -18.04 6.57 -19.19
C ALA A 117 -16.95 7.65 -19.14
N ILE A 118 -15.96 7.59 -20.04
CA ILE A 118 -14.83 8.52 -20.11
C ILE A 118 -14.67 9.01 -21.55
N ASP A 119 -14.55 10.32 -21.71
CA ASP A 119 -14.22 10.99 -22.97
C ASP A 119 -12.98 11.84 -22.74
N ALA A 120 -11.81 11.29 -23.09
CA ALA A 120 -10.54 12.01 -22.94
C ALA A 120 -10.39 13.16 -23.94
N VAL A 121 -11.13 13.16 -25.04
CA VAL A 121 -11.07 14.25 -26.04
C VAL A 121 -11.85 15.45 -25.55
N ALA A 122 -13.05 15.24 -25.00
CA ALA A 122 -13.84 16.31 -24.39
C ALA A 122 -13.39 16.67 -22.96
N GLY A 123 -12.49 15.87 -22.37
CA GLY A 123 -12.10 15.98 -20.97
C GLY A 123 -13.25 15.69 -20.00
N VAL A 124 -14.14 14.76 -20.36
CA VAL A 124 -15.37 14.44 -19.63
C VAL A 124 -15.32 13.05 -19.02
N GLN A 125 -15.96 12.86 -17.86
CA GLN A 125 -16.21 11.55 -17.27
C GLN A 125 -17.56 11.55 -16.55
N THR A 126 -18.28 10.42 -16.59
CA THR A 126 -19.58 10.25 -15.91
C THR A 126 -19.55 9.21 -14.79
N TYR A 127 -18.45 8.46 -14.66
CA TYR A 127 -18.35 7.33 -13.74
C TYR A 127 -18.22 7.75 -12.27
N PHE A 128 -17.29 8.66 -11.98
CA PHE A 128 -16.98 9.13 -10.63
C PHE A 128 -17.79 10.38 -10.24
N PRO A 129 -18.02 10.62 -8.94
CA PRO A 129 -18.70 11.82 -8.45
C PRO A 129 -17.98 13.14 -8.80
N GLU A 130 -18.75 14.24 -8.90
CA GLU A 130 -18.25 15.57 -9.31
C GLU A 130 -17.13 16.13 -8.44
N HIS A 131 -17.21 15.88 -7.13
CA HIS A 131 -16.30 16.44 -6.15
C HIS A 131 -14.98 15.66 -6.07
N PHE A 132 -14.84 14.57 -6.82
CA PHE A 132 -13.57 13.84 -6.92
C PHE A 132 -12.66 14.49 -7.96
N ASN A 133 -11.36 14.41 -7.73
CA ASN A 133 -10.35 14.93 -8.63
C ASN A 133 -9.90 13.80 -9.56
N VAL A 134 -10.60 13.65 -10.68
CA VAL A 134 -10.31 12.62 -11.68
C VAL A 134 -9.37 13.18 -12.74
N HIS A 135 -8.30 12.45 -13.02
CA HIS A 135 -7.40 12.73 -14.13
C HIS A 135 -7.21 11.49 -14.99
N ILE A 136 -6.70 11.65 -16.20
CA ILE A 136 -6.31 10.55 -17.08
C ILE A 136 -4.86 10.71 -17.55
N ALA A 137 -4.15 9.58 -17.63
CA ALA A 137 -2.76 9.52 -18.06
C ALA A 137 -2.53 8.34 -19.00
N PRO A 138 -1.80 8.52 -20.12
CA PRO A 138 -1.22 7.39 -20.84
C PRO A 138 -0.15 6.74 -19.96
N ILE A 139 -0.06 5.41 -19.99
CA ILE A 139 0.98 4.67 -19.27
C ILE A 139 1.49 3.50 -20.10
N ARG A 140 2.71 3.05 -19.86
CA ARG A 140 3.23 1.82 -20.46
C ARG A 140 2.52 0.61 -19.87
N GLN A 141 2.16 -0.35 -20.72
CA GLN A 141 1.55 -1.61 -20.29
C GLN A 141 2.41 -2.36 -19.25
N SER A 142 3.74 -2.24 -19.30
CA SER A 142 4.67 -2.86 -18.34
C SER A 142 4.55 -2.30 -16.91
N ASP A 143 4.08 -1.06 -16.77
CA ASP A 143 4.12 -0.33 -15.51
C ASP A 143 2.77 -0.45 -14.76
N VAL A 144 1.75 -0.98 -15.42
CA VAL A 144 0.38 -1.12 -14.87
C VAL A 144 0.37 -1.96 -13.60
N ASP A 145 1.03 -3.11 -13.60
CA ASP A 145 1.03 -4.03 -12.46
C ASP A 145 1.77 -3.43 -11.25
N LEU A 146 2.84 -2.67 -11.51
CA LEU A 146 3.57 -1.95 -10.47
C LEU A 146 2.67 -0.91 -9.81
N ILE A 147 2.07 -0.01 -10.60
CA ILE A 147 1.19 1.05 -10.06
C ILE A 147 -0.02 0.45 -9.33
N ARG A 148 -0.58 -0.65 -9.87
CA ARG A 148 -1.65 -1.39 -9.19
C ARG A 148 -1.20 -1.86 -7.83
N SER A 149 -0.01 -2.46 -7.72
CA SER A 149 0.53 -2.96 -6.45
C SER A 149 0.78 -1.84 -5.43
N GLU A 150 1.24 -0.67 -5.88
CA GLU A 150 1.46 0.51 -5.03
C GLU A 150 0.16 1.15 -4.53
N SER A 151 -0.89 1.10 -5.35
CA SER A 151 -2.18 1.74 -5.05
C SER A 151 -3.13 0.83 -4.27
N LEU A 152 -2.98 -0.49 -4.40
CA LEU A 152 -3.79 -1.50 -3.73
C LEU A 152 -3.87 -1.37 -2.19
N PRO A 153 -2.79 -1.05 -1.44
CA PRO A 153 -2.88 -0.88 0.01
C PRO A 153 -3.58 0.41 0.46
N LEU A 154 -3.95 1.30 -0.47
CA LEU A 154 -4.64 2.54 -0.12
C LEU A 154 -6.08 2.26 0.36
N PRO A 155 -6.69 3.20 1.12
CA PRO A 155 -8.06 3.03 1.58
C PRO A 155 -9.06 2.90 0.43
N ASN A 156 -10.11 2.12 0.64
CA ASN A 156 -11.24 2.00 -0.28
C ASN A 156 -11.92 3.36 -0.51
N ILE A 157 -12.54 3.53 -1.66
CA ILE A 157 -13.16 4.79 -2.09
C ILE A 157 -14.65 4.74 -1.75
N ASP A 158 -15.06 5.45 -0.71
CA ASP A 158 -16.48 5.62 -0.39
C ASP A 158 -17.11 6.64 -1.33
N LEU A 159 -18.05 6.21 -2.20
CA LEU A 159 -18.72 7.10 -3.15
C LEU A 159 -19.77 8.02 -2.51
N ASN A 160 -20.10 7.80 -1.24
CA ASN A 160 -21.03 8.62 -0.46
C ASN A 160 -20.32 9.65 0.42
N THR A 161 -18.98 9.63 0.47
CA THR A 161 -18.23 10.67 1.17
C THR A 161 -18.45 12.04 0.53
N LYS A 162 -18.16 13.10 1.29
CA LYS A 162 -18.09 14.47 0.78
C LYS A 162 -16.64 14.92 0.58
N GLU A 163 -15.67 14.12 1.01
CA GLU A 163 -14.26 14.43 0.88
C GLU A 163 -13.80 14.22 -0.57
N ALA A 164 -12.91 15.10 -1.04
CA ALA A 164 -12.32 14.93 -2.36
C ALA A 164 -11.36 13.73 -2.35
N VAL A 165 -11.51 12.85 -3.34
CA VAL A 165 -10.60 11.74 -3.58
C VAL A 165 -9.88 11.98 -4.90
N ASP A 166 -8.56 11.83 -4.89
CA ASP A 166 -7.74 11.91 -6.09
C ASP A 166 -7.70 10.55 -6.80
N ILE A 167 -8.15 10.52 -8.05
CA ILE A 167 -8.23 9.32 -8.88
C ILE A 167 -7.50 9.59 -10.20
N VAL A 168 -6.69 8.63 -10.63
CA VAL A 168 -6.11 8.65 -11.97
C VAL A 168 -6.60 7.45 -12.75
N VAL A 169 -7.17 7.73 -13.91
CA VAL A 169 -7.50 6.76 -14.94
C VAL A 169 -6.25 6.52 -15.77
N LEU A 170 -5.87 5.26 -15.89
CA LEU A 170 -4.72 4.81 -16.65
C LEU A 170 -5.19 4.32 -18.01
N ALA A 171 -4.60 4.89 -19.06
CA ALA A 171 -4.72 4.47 -20.44
C ALA A 171 -3.47 3.67 -20.82
N PRO A 172 -3.47 2.34 -20.67
CA PRO A 172 -2.30 1.53 -20.93
C PRO A 172 -2.02 1.40 -22.42
N LEU A 173 -0.78 1.65 -22.82
CA LEU A 173 -0.30 1.67 -24.19
C LEU A 173 0.91 0.74 -24.35
N SER A 174 1.14 0.28 -25.58
CA SER A 174 2.38 -0.41 -25.92
C SER A 174 3.58 0.53 -25.74
N ASN A 175 4.79 -0.01 -25.58
CA ASN A 175 6.00 0.81 -25.44
C ASN A 175 6.22 1.72 -26.66
N GLN A 176 5.84 1.26 -27.85
CA GLN A 176 5.95 2.03 -29.08
C GLN A 176 4.95 3.19 -29.08
N ASP A 177 3.67 2.92 -28.83
CA ASP A 177 2.61 3.92 -28.85
C ASP A 177 2.79 4.94 -27.72
N TYR A 178 3.19 4.49 -26.53
CA TYR A 178 3.56 5.37 -25.43
C TYR A 178 4.68 6.33 -25.81
N GLY A 179 5.76 5.82 -26.45
CA GLY A 179 6.87 6.68 -26.89
C GLY A 179 6.46 7.75 -27.91
N LEU A 180 5.49 7.44 -28.78
CA LEU A 180 4.97 8.36 -29.78
C LEU A 180 4.04 9.42 -29.17
N TYR A 181 3.06 8.99 -28.38
CA TYR A 181 2.01 9.88 -27.87
C TYR A 181 2.44 10.64 -26.62
N ALA A 182 3.25 10.06 -25.74
CA ALA A 182 3.73 10.77 -24.55
C ALA A 182 4.56 12.01 -24.92
N GLN A 183 5.42 11.92 -25.93
CA GLN A 183 6.19 13.08 -26.40
C GLN A 183 5.31 14.21 -26.95
N GLN A 184 4.14 13.87 -27.51
CA GLN A 184 3.21 14.86 -28.07
C GLN A 184 2.38 15.55 -26.97
N LEU A 185 2.11 14.84 -25.87
CA LEU A 185 1.42 15.37 -24.68
C LEU A 185 2.36 16.05 -23.68
N GLU A 186 3.68 15.90 -23.85
CA GLU A 186 4.66 16.50 -22.95
C GLU A 186 4.76 18.01 -23.19
N ARG A 187 4.53 18.81 -22.14
CA ARG A 187 4.72 20.25 -22.21
C ARG A 187 6.22 20.54 -22.25
N ALA A 188 6.66 21.27 -23.27
CA ALA A 188 8.04 21.72 -23.37
C ALA A 188 8.44 22.57 -22.15
N TYR A 189 9.73 22.56 -21.82
CA TYR A 189 10.27 23.39 -20.74
C TYR A 189 9.92 24.86 -20.97
N ASP A 190 9.28 25.48 -19.99
CA ASP A 190 9.00 26.91 -19.97
C ASP A 190 10.01 27.64 -19.06
N PRO A 191 10.96 28.40 -19.63
CA PRO A 191 11.96 29.13 -18.86
C PRO A 191 11.36 30.23 -17.97
N GLN A 192 10.13 30.67 -18.22
CA GLN A 192 9.47 31.71 -17.40
C GLN A 192 8.83 31.12 -16.15
N SER A 193 8.14 29.98 -16.24
CA SER A 193 7.56 29.29 -15.09
C SER A 193 8.55 28.38 -14.36
N ARG A 194 9.75 28.15 -14.92
CA ARG A 194 10.79 27.22 -14.41
C ARG A 194 10.26 25.80 -14.19
N ARG A 195 9.16 25.43 -14.85
CA ARG A 195 8.58 24.09 -14.76
C ARG A 195 9.40 23.16 -15.66
N LEU A 196 9.82 22.04 -15.10
CA LEU A 196 10.44 20.96 -15.87
C LEU A 196 9.44 20.42 -16.89
N PRO A 197 9.90 19.83 -18.01
CA PRO A 197 9.04 19.05 -18.88
C PRO A 197 8.29 18.01 -18.05
N GLN A 198 6.96 18.05 -18.14
CA GLN A 198 6.08 17.14 -17.43
C GLN A 198 4.92 16.75 -18.34
N LEU A 199 4.48 15.50 -18.21
CA LEU A 199 3.17 15.09 -18.69
C LEU A 199 2.13 15.70 -17.76
N ASP A 200 1.40 16.70 -18.25
CA ASP A 200 0.28 17.24 -17.50
C ASP A 200 -0.86 16.24 -17.55
N LEU A 201 -1.36 15.84 -16.38
CA LEU A 201 -2.44 14.87 -16.30
C LEU A 201 -3.73 15.57 -16.77
N LEU A 202 -4.39 15.03 -17.80
CA LEU A 202 -5.62 15.63 -18.28
C LEU A 202 -6.70 15.47 -17.22
N ARG A 203 -7.22 16.58 -16.71
CA ARG A 203 -8.29 16.58 -15.71
C ARG A 203 -9.64 16.31 -16.37
N LEU A 204 -10.36 15.31 -15.87
CA LEU A 204 -11.68 14.93 -16.34
C LEU A 204 -12.78 15.60 -15.48
N LYS A 205 -13.81 16.14 -16.12
CA LYS A 205 -14.96 16.82 -15.47
C LYS A 205 -16.28 16.15 -15.85
N LEU A 206 -17.36 16.39 -15.11
CA LEU A 206 -18.68 15.88 -15.52
C LEU A 206 -19.30 16.62 -16.70
N TYR A 207 -18.94 17.90 -16.86
CA TYR A 207 -19.45 18.75 -17.91
C TYR A 207 -18.29 19.26 -18.77
N PRO A 208 -18.43 19.23 -20.11
CA PRO A 208 -17.41 19.77 -21.00
C PRO A 208 -17.26 21.26 -20.74
N VAL A 209 -16.09 21.69 -20.32
CA VAL A 209 -15.73 23.10 -20.26
C VAL A 209 -14.90 23.38 -21.49
N GLN A 210 -15.55 23.78 -22.59
CA GLN A 210 -14.79 24.22 -23.76
C GLN A 210 -14.01 25.49 -23.38
N PRO A 211 -12.68 25.51 -23.54
CA PRO A 211 -11.93 26.75 -23.40
C PRO A 211 -12.40 27.67 -24.53
N VAL A 212 -13.01 28.80 -24.16
CA VAL A 212 -13.61 29.75 -25.13
C VAL A 212 -12.55 30.33 -26.09
N HIS A 213 -11.26 30.23 -25.74
CA HIS A 213 -10.16 30.91 -26.43
C HIS A 213 -8.85 30.12 -26.57
N GLU A 214 -8.78 28.83 -26.20
CA GLU A 214 -7.54 28.05 -26.25
C GLU A 214 -7.66 26.95 -27.31
N LEU A 215 -6.71 26.89 -28.25
CA LEU A 215 -6.62 25.81 -29.23
C LEU A 215 -6.29 24.52 -28.47
N ASP A 216 -7.16 23.53 -28.55
CA ASP A 216 -6.90 22.19 -28.02
C ASP A 216 -5.92 21.49 -28.96
N THR A 217 -4.63 21.49 -28.59
CA THR A 217 -3.56 20.80 -29.32
C THR A 217 -3.50 19.31 -29.01
N ASP A 218 -4.19 18.88 -27.96
CA ASP A 218 -4.01 17.56 -27.36
C ASP A 218 -5.17 16.63 -27.76
N ALA A 219 -6.32 17.18 -28.21
CA ALA A 219 -7.50 16.45 -28.69
C ALA A 219 -7.19 15.37 -29.74
N ASP A 220 -6.43 15.70 -30.79
CA ASP A 220 -6.09 14.74 -31.86
C ASP A 220 -5.23 13.58 -31.33
N VAL A 221 -4.34 13.88 -30.38
CA VAL A 221 -3.46 12.89 -29.73
C VAL A 221 -4.29 11.98 -28.82
N TRP A 222 -5.19 12.54 -28.03
CA TRP A 222 -6.10 11.79 -27.18
C TRP A 222 -7.07 10.93 -28.00
N GLN A 223 -7.56 11.41 -29.14
CA GLN A 223 -8.38 10.61 -30.05
C GLN A 223 -7.59 9.40 -30.57
N ALA A 224 -6.35 9.61 -31.01
CA ALA A 224 -5.50 8.52 -31.47
C ALA A 224 -5.22 7.49 -30.38
N ILE A 225 -4.94 7.93 -29.14
CA ILE A 225 -4.85 7.07 -27.96
C ILE A 225 -6.16 6.29 -27.77
N TRP A 226 -7.31 6.96 -27.83
CA TRP A 226 -8.62 6.34 -27.63
C TRP A 226 -8.93 5.25 -28.64
N ASP A 227 -8.53 5.45 -29.90
CA ASP A 227 -8.73 4.50 -30.98
C ASP A 227 -7.86 3.24 -30.81
N THR A 228 -6.71 3.35 -30.13
CA THR A 228 -5.85 2.19 -29.81
C THR A 228 -6.32 1.36 -28.63
N LEU A 229 -7.09 1.96 -27.70
CA LEU A 229 -7.54 1.29 -26.49
C LEU A 229 -8.76 0.40 -26.75
N GLY A 230 -8.72 -0.84 -26.27
CA GLY A 230 -9.92 -1.69 -26.20
C GLY A 230 -10.89 -1.29 -25.08
N ASP A 231 -12.14 -1.73 -25.16
CA ASP A 231 -13.22 -1.34 -24.23
C ASP A 231 -12.96 -1.72 -22.77
N SER A 232 -12.14 -2.74 -22.52
CA SER A 232 -11.84 -3.29 -21.20
C SER A 232 -10.42 -2.99 -20.70
N GLN A 233 -9.75 -1.99 -21.27
CA GLN A 233 -8.35 -1.68 -20.94
C GLN A 233 -8.17 -0.47 -20.01
N LEU A 234 -9.24 0.26 -19.68
CA LEU A 234 -9.11 1.40 -18.77
C LEU A 234 -9.13 0.94 -17.32
N LEU A 235 -8.09 1.33 -16.59
CA LEU A 235 -7.98 1.12 -15.16
C LEU A 235 -8.10 2.45 -14.44
N TYR A 236 -8.57 2.45 -13.21
CA TYR A 236 -8.42 3.58 -12.31
C TYR A 236 -7.61 3.17 -11.09
N VAL A 237 -6.86 4.12 -10.57
CA VAL A 237 -6.11 3.98 -9.32
C VAL A 237 -6.35 5.19 -8.43
N ARG A 238 -6.52 4.93 -7.14
CA ARG A 238 -6.52 5.96 -6.10
C ARG A 238 -5.11 6.51 -5.97
N ARG A 239 -4.96 7.82 -5.88
CA ARG A 239 -3.70 8.43 -5.48
C ARG A 239 -3.71 8.74 -3.99
N PRO A 240 -2.55 8.63 -3.31
CA PRO A 240 -2.42 9.18 -1.98
C PRO A 240 -2.65 10.69 -2.05
N VAL A 241 -3.41 11.22 -1.09
CA VAL A 241 -3.64 12.66 -0.94
C VAL A 241 -2.30 13.29 -0.56
N ARG A 242 -1.49 13.70 -1.55
CA ARG A 242 -0.31 14.50 -1.27
C ARG A 242 -0.78 15.92 -1.00
N ALA A 243 -0.79 16.31 0.26
CA ALA A 243 -0.79 17.70 0.67
C ALA A 243 0.40 18.41 0.01
N ALA A 244 0.13 19.26 -0.99
CA ALA A 244 0.84 20.48 -1.38
C ALA A 244 2.39 20.57 -1.50
N GLU A 245 3.21 19.55 -1.22
CA GLU A 245 4.66 19.77 -1.00
C GLU A 245 5.62 18.99 -1.92
N THR A 246 5.15 18.10 -2.79
CA THR A 246 6.04 17.43 -3.74
C THR A 246 5.56 17.63 -5.17
N ALA A 247 6.12 18.66 -5.81
CA ALA A 247 6.13 18.86 -7.25
C ALA A 247 6.94 17.76 -7.99
N VAL A 248 6.77 16.51 -7.60
CA VAL A 248 7.35 15.34 -8.25
C VAL A 248 6.19 14.52 -8.81
N SER A 249 5.59 15.05 -9.88
CA SER A 249 4.91 14.21 -10.85
C SER A 249 5.96 13.79 -11.86
N GLY A 250 6.18 12.49 -12.01
CA GLY A 250 7.07 11.93 -13.00
C GLY A 250 8.19 11.10 -12.40
N ILE A 251 8.16 9.81 -12.69
CA ILE A 251 9.39 9.03 -12.85
C ILE A 251 10.16 9.71 -13.99
N VAL A 252 11.10 10.58 -13.65
CA VAL A 252 12.05 11.16 -14.59
C VAL A 252 13.12 10.10 -14.84
N LEU A 253 13.01 9.36 -15.94
CA LEU A 253 14.16 8.67 -16.51
C LEU A 253 15.14 9.77 -16.95
N ALA A 254 16.23 9.93 -16.20
CA ALA A 254 17.29 10.88 -16.52
C ALA A 254 17.81 10.63 -17.94
N LEU A 255 17.34 11.42 -18.90
CA LEU A 255 17.94 11.52 -20.22
C LEU A 255 19.28 12.23 -20.04
N GLY A 256 20.35 11.44 -20.23
CA GLY A 256 21.77 11.78 -20.13
C GLY A 256 22.10 13.27 -20.19
N SER A 257 22.40 13.86 -19.02
CA SER A 257 23.11 15.13 -18.93
C SER A 257 24.62 14.85 -18.93
N THR A 258 25.33 15.37 -19.93
CA THR A 258 26.79 15.47 -19.87
C THR A 258 27.18 16.47 -18.79
N LEU A 259 27.98 16.03 -17.82
CA LEU A 259 28.54 16.86 -16.74
C LEU A 259 29.30 18.07 -17.34
N PRO A 260 29.02 19.32 -16.89
CA PRO A 260 29.91 20.42 -17.19
C PRO A 260 31.24 20.17 -16.46
N GLN A 261 32.36 20.44 -17.14
CA GLN A 261 33.68 20.26 -16.55
C GLN A 261 33.83 21.12 -15.29
N PRO A 262 34.50 20.61 -14.23
CA PRO A 262 34.67 21.36 -12.99
C PRO A 262 35.44 22.65 -13.27
N GLY A 263 34.81 23.80 -13.03
CA GLY A 263 35.51 25.06 -12.88
C GLY A 263 36.45 24.98 -11.68
N GLN A 264 37.64 25.58 -11.81
CA GLN A 264 38.64 25.62 -10.75
C GLN A 264 38.06 26.27 -9.47
N PRO A 265 38.44 25.80 -8.27
CA PRO A 265 37.89 26.31 -7.02
C PRO A 265 38.44 27.72 -6.75
N ASP A 266 37.52 28.70 -6.68
CA ASP A 266 37.82 30.03 -6.15
C ASP A 266 37.85 29.96 -4.61
N ASP A 267 39.02 30.27 -4.06
CA ASP A 267 39.41 30.13 -2.64
C ASP A 267 38.75 31.17 -1.69
N ASN A 268 37.62 31.77 -2.05
CA ASN A 268 37.01 32.87 -1.29
C ASN A 268 35.48 32.81 -1.22
N THR A 269 34.92 31.77 -0.61
CA THR A 269 33.55 31.83 -0.07
C THR A 269 33.52 31.36 1.38
N ASN A 270 33.24 32.33 2.25
CA ASN A 270 32.88 32.10 3.64
C ASN A 270 31.45 31.49 3.64
N PRO A 271 31.18 30.35 4.30
CA PRO A 271 29.88 29.71 4.22
C PRO A 271 28.80 30.54 4.96
N ASP A 272 27.71 30.83 4.24
CA ASP A 272 26.46 31.38 4.74
C ASP A 272 25.66 30.25 5.46
N PRO A 273 25.06 30.45 6.65
CA PRO A 273 24.45 29.36 7.43
C PRO A 273 23.12 28.84 6.86
N SER A 274 22.72 29.24 5.65
CA SER A 274 21.38 29.03 5.10
C SER A 274 21.33 28.00 3.96
N ASP A 275 22.44 27.34 3.66
CA ASP A 275 22.54 26.30 2.65
C ASP A 275 22.82 24.95 3.33
N PRO A 276 21.81 24.10 3.62
CA PRO A 276 22.08 22.69 3.80
C PRO A 276 22.32 22.16 2.38
N GLY A 277 23.53 22.39 1.87
CA GLY A 277 24.00 21.75 0.66
C GLY A 277 23.67 20.27 0.76
N SER A 278 23.29 19.65 -0.36
CA SER A 278 22.88 18.26 -0.43
C SER A 278 23.95 17.34 0.18
N VAL A 279 23.86 17.13 1.49
CA VAL A 279 24.48 16.00 2.15
C VAL A 279 23.53 14.88 1.80
N ILE A 280 23.97 13.97 0.95
CA ILE A 280 23.33 12.66 0.85
C ILE A 280 23.39 12.11 2.28
N GLU A 281 22.25 12.14 2.98
CA GLU A 281 22.15 11.57 4.33
C GLU A 281 22.53 10.10 4.22
N ASP A 282 23.46 9.67 5.05
CA ASP A 282 23.91 8.28 5.11
C ASP A 282 22.71 7.36 5.45
N GLU A 283 22.59 6.21 4.78
CA GLU A 283 21.43 5.32 4.92
C GLU A 283 21.22 4.88 6.37
N ASP A 284 22.33 4.65 7.09
CA ASP A 284 22.36 4.31 8.51
C ASP A 284 21.80 5.44 9.39
N SER A 285 22.09 6.69 9.04
CA SER A 285 21.57 7.87 9.76
C SER A 285 20.06 8.03 9.57
N VAL A 286 19.56 7.73 8.37
CA VAL A 286 18.12 7.71 8.10
C VAL A 286 17.44 6.59 8.89
N LEU A 287 18.02 5.38 8.90
CA LEU A 287 17.48 4.24 9.65
C LEU A 287 17.41 4.52 11.16
N LEU A 288 18.48 5.05 11.75
CA LEU A 288 18.56 5.34 13.19
C LEU A 288 17.57 6.42 13.67
N ARG A 289 17.09 7.27 12.76
CA ARG A 289 15.99 8.22 13.02
C ARG A 289 14.67 7.49 13.26
N PHE A 290 14.45 6.37 12.58
CA PHE A 290 13.21 5.59 12.67
C PHE A 290 13.29 4.45 13.68
N LEU A 291 14.46 3.84 13.84
CA LEU A 291 14.68 2.68 14.70
C LEU A 291 15.93 2.91 15.57
N ASN A 292 15.77 2.86 16.89
CA ASN A 292 16.85 2.98 17.87
C ASN A 292 16.44 2.35 19.20
N PHE A 293 17.39 2.18 20.12
CA PHE A 293 17.15 1.53 21.42
C PHE A 293 16.06 2.21 22.24
N GLU A 294 15.93 3.54 22.20
CA GLU A 294 14.86 4.26 22.90
C GLU A 294 13.47 3.89 22.35
N ARG A 295 13.33 3.77 21.02
CA ARG A 295 12.08 3.34 20.38
C ARG A 295 11.79 1.86 20.59
N LEU A 296 12.81 1.01 20.57
CA LEU A 296 12.66 -0.42 20.90
C LEU A 296 12.18 -0.60 22.34
N ALA A 297 12.72 0.18 23.28
CA ALA A 297 12.27 0.21 24.67
C ALA A 297 10.86 0.74 24.86
N ALA A 298 10.38 1.66 24.00
CA ALA A 298 8.97 2.08 24.03
C ALA A 298 8.00 0.93 23.71
N ILE A 299 8.41 -0.02 22.87
CA ILE A 299 7.60 -1.20 22.49
C ILE A 299 7.77 -2.33 23.52
N ARG A 300 8.98 -2.47 24.07
CA ARG A 300 9.41 -3.54 24.98
C ARG A 300 10.05 -2.91 26.24
N PRO A 301 9.26 -2.32 27.16
CA PRO A 301 9.83 -1.55 28.26
C PRO A 301 10.63 -2.44 29.23
N PRO A 302 11.77 -1.96 29.76
CA PRO A 302 12.47 -2.64 30.85
C PRO A 302 11.54 -2.78 32.07
N ARG A 303 11.70 -3.88 32.80
CA ARG A 303 10.78 -4.25 33.90
C ARG A 303 11.37 -4.01 35.29
N ASP A 304 12.67 -3.81 35.38
CA ASP A 304 13.44 -3.64 36.60
C ASP A 304 14.57 -2.62 36.40
N SER A 305 15.20 -2.22 37.52
CA SER A 305 16.34 -1.28 37.52
C SER A 305 17.49 -1.78 36.65
N ASP A 306 17.71 -3.10 36.65
CA ASP A 306 18.84 -3.71 35.95
C ASP A 306 18.62 -3.66 34.44
N GLY A 307 17.38 -3.83 33.97
CA GLY A 307 17.00 -3.61 32.58
C GLY A 307 17.08 -2.14 32.14
N GLU A 308 16.75 -1.19 33.03
CA GLU A 308 16.92 0.25 32.76
C GLU A 308 18.40 0.63 32.62
N GLU A 309 19.26 0.12 33.50
CA GLU A 309 20.71 0.31 33.44
C GLU A 309 21.31 -0.31 32.17
N ALA A 310 20.89 -1.53 31.82
CA ALA A 310 21.33 -2.22 30.61
C ALA A 310 20.95 -1.47 29.33
N LEU A 311 19.71 -0.96 29.25
CA LEU A 311 19.25 -0.15 28.12
C LEU A 311 20.04 1.16 27.99
N ALA A 312 20.32 1.83 29.12
CA ALA A 312 21.08 3.07 29.14
C ALA A 312 22.55 2.85 28.71
N GLN A 313 23.12 1.68 28.99
CA GLN A 313 24.46 1.30 28.54
C GLN A 313 24.45 0.96 27.04
N LEU A 314 23.51 0.12 26.58
CA LEU A 314 23.32 -0.23 25.15
C LEU A 314 23.17 1.01 24.26
N THR A 315 22.36 1.97 24.69
CA THR A 315 22.11 3.21 23.94
C THR A 315 23.37 4.09 23.85
N ARG A 316 24.22 4.07 24.89
CA ARG A 316 25.48 4.83 24.90
C ARG A 316 26.54 4.19 24.03
N ASP A 317 26.71 2.87 24.13
CA ASP A 317 27.82 2.15 23.51
C ASP A 317 27.59 1.92 22.00
N ASN A 318 26.34 1.77 21.59
CA ASN A 318 25.96 1.51 20.19
C ASN A 318 25.37 2.75 19.49
N ARG A 319 25.75 3.94 19.95
CA ARG A 319 25.26 5.20 19.39
C ARG A 319 25.78 5.39 17.96
N GLY A 320 24.93 5.21 16.96
CA GLY A 320 25.32 5.33 15.56
C GLY A 320 25.53 4.00 14.84
N ASP A 321 25.35 2.86 15.53
CA ASP A 321 25.48 1.54 14.92
C ASP A 321 24.11 1.01 14.48
N ALA A 322 23.83 1.13 13.18
CA ALA A 322 22.58 0.66 12.59
C ALA A 322 22.46 -0.87 12.61
N ALA A 323 23.57 -1.60 12.44
CA ALA A 323 23.58 -3.06 12.43
C ALA A 323 23.23 -3.61 13.82
N ALA A 324 23.82 -3.05 14.87
CA ALA A 324 23.52 -3.36 16.26
C ALA A 324 22.02 -3.20 16.60
N VAL A 325 21.41 -2.09 16.16
CA VAL A 325 19.99 -1.83 16.40
C VAL A 325 19.09 -2.81 15.64
N LEU A 326 19.44 -3.16 14.40
CA LEU A 326 18.69 -4.14 13.61
C LEU A 326 18.75 -5.54 14.23
N GLN A 327 19.92 -5.98 14.68
CA GLN A 327 20.09 -7.26 15.37
C GLN A 327 19.31 -7.30 16.70
N ALA A 328 19.32 -6.20 17.46
CA ALA A 328 18.51 -6.10 18.68
C ALA A 328 17.02 -6.17 18.36
N ASN A 329 16.55 -5.48 17.32
CA ASN A 329 15.16 -5.56 16.86
C ASN A 329 14.77 -6.99 16.46
N GLU A 330 15.65 -7.69 15.73
CA GLU A 330 15.42 -9.08 15.36
C GLU A 330 15.31 -10.00 16.59
N PHE A 331 16.23 -9.86 17.55
CA PHE A 331 16.17 -10.62 18.80
C PHE A 331 14.83 -10.40 19.53
N LEU A 332 14.33 -9.16 19.58
CA LEU A 332 13.05 -8.83 20.19
C LEU A 332 11.84 -9.46 19.48
N MET A 333 11.94 -9.71 18.17
CA MET A 333 10.91 -10.38 17.38
C MET A 333 10.93 -11.90 17.57
N LEU A 334 12.11 -12.50 17.74
CA LEU A 334 12.28 -13.96 17.93
C LEU A 334 11.99 -14.42 19.37
N VAL A 335 12.03 -13.51 20.35
CA VAL A 335 11.81 -13.82 21.76
C VAL A 335 10.39 -13.46 22.21
N GLU A 336 9.69 -14.41 22.82
CA GLU A 336 8.34 -14.24 23.36
C GLU A 336 8.24 -13.10 24.39
N ARG A 337 7.07 -12.44 24.48
CA ARG A 337 6.89 -11.29 25.41
C ARG A 337 6.93 -11.65 26.89
N TYR A 338 6.86 -12.93 27.21
CA TYR A 338 6.97 -13.41 28.57
C TYR A 338 8.35 -13.12 29.17
N PHE A 339 9.40 -13.12 28.34
CA PHE A 339 10.78 -13.00 28.79
C PHE A 339 11.30 -11.56 28.93
N ASP A 340 10.44 -10.54 28.74
CA ASP A 340 10.77 -9.12 28.82
C ASP A 340 11.63 -8.71 30.03
N PRO A 341 11.43 -9.27 31.25
CA PRO A 341 12.27 -8.93 32.40
C PRO A 341 13.76 -9.31 32.25
N ALA A 342 14.11 -10.20 31.33
CA ALA A 342 15.48 -10.67 31.12
C ALA A 342 16.11 -10.15 29.81
N ILE A 343 15.32 -9.56 28.91
CA ILE A 343 15.75 -9.21 27.55
C ILE A 343 16.88 -8.17 27.50
N TRP A 344 16.74 -7.05 28.22
CA TRP A 344 17.70 -5.94 28.12
C TRP A 344 19.09 -6.28 28.66
N PRO A 345 19.23 -6.92 29.84
CA PRO A 345 20.52 -7.42 30.30
C PRO A 345 21.13 -8.48 29.36
N THR A 346 20.30 -9.34 28.78
CA THR A 346 20.77 -10.35 27.79
C THR A 346 21.31 -9.69 26.52
N LEU A 347 20.58 -8.73 25.95
CA LEU A 347 21.04 -7.99 24.77
C LEU A 347 22.35 -7.25 25.05
N GLN A 348 22.48 -6.62 26.21
CA GLN A 348 23.72 -5.96 26.61
C GLN A 348 24.91 -6.94 26.60
N GLN A 349 24.80 -8.06 27.30
CA GLN A 349 25.91 -9.02 27.40
C GLN A 349 26.24 -9.67 26.06
N LEU A 350 25.23 -10.03 25.26
CA LEU A 350 25.46 -10.61 23.93
C LEU A 350 26.15 -9.64 22.98
N MET A 351 25.85 -8.34 23.08
CA MET A 351 26.48 -7.32 22.25
C MET A 351 27.88 -6.95 22.73
N GLU A 352 28.11 -6.88 24.05
CA GLU A 352 29.46 -6.68 24.61
C GLU A 352 30.43 -7.80 24.23
N GLN A 353 29.91 -9.02 24.03
CA GLN A 353 30.69 -10.21 23.71
C GLN A 353 30.69 -10.57 22.21
N ASP A 354 30.08 -9.74 21.36
CA ASP A 354 29.91 -10.00 19.92
C ASP A 354 29.27 -11.37 19.61
N ALA A 355 28.41 -11.84 20.53
CA ALA A 355 27.77 -13.14 20.49
C ALA A 355 26.30 -13.08 20.01
N LEU A 356 25.75 -11.87 19.83
CA LEU A 356 24.37 -11.68 19.37
C LEU A 356 24.07 -12.33 18.01
N PRO A 357 24.94 -12.24 16.98
CA PRO A 357 24.68 -12.90 15.70
C PRO A 357 24.56 -14.42 15.83
N ALA A 358 25.42 -15.04 16.64
CA ALA A 358 25.40 -16.48 16.90
C ALA A 358 24.13 -16.90 17.65
N MET A 359 23.65 -16.07 18.59
CA MET A 359 22.37 -16.31 19.27
C MET A 359 21.19 -16.23 18.30
N LEU A 360 21.18 -15.23 17.40
CA LEU A 360 20.12 -15.06 16.41
C LEU A 360 19.99 -16.26 15.47
N GLU A 361 21.11 -16.79 14.95
CA GLU A 361 21.08 -18.00 14.12
C GLU A 361 20.46 -19.19 14.87
N ARG A 362 20.86 -19.40 16.14
CA ARG A 362 20.31 -20.46 16.98
C ARG A 362 18.82 -20.28 17.29
N LEU A 363 18.32 -19.04 17.35
CA LEU A 363 16.90 -18.75 17.52
C LEU A 363 16.11 -18.95 16.23
N ARG A 364 16.69 -18.69 15.05
CA ARG A 364 16.04 -18.95 13.74
C ARG A 364 15.91 -20.44 13.43
N GLU A 365 16.87 -21.25 13.84
CA GLU A 365 16.86 -22.72 13.64
C GLU A 365 15.81 -23.44 14.52
N GLN A 366 15.08 -22.71 15.37
CA GLN A 366 14.06 -23.28 16.24
C GLN A 366 12.78 -23.65 15.46
N GLU A 367 12.64 -24.93 15.14
CA GLU A 367 11.57 -25.48 14.28
C GLU A 367 10.16 -25.62 14.91
N VAL A 368 9.90 -25.16 16.14
CA VAL A 368 8.62 -25.46 16.83
C VAL A 368 8.08 -24.30 17.69
N GLU A 369 6.87 -23.82 17.35
CA GLU A 369 6.03 -22.91 18.14
C GLU A 369 5.51 -23.57 19.43
N ARG A 370 6.40 -23.92 20.37
CA ARG A 370 6.00 -24.27 21.74
C ARG A 370 6.17 -23.06 22.65
N PRO A 371 5.21 -22.76 23.54
CA PRO A 371 5.41 -21.74 24.56
C PRO A 371 6.71 -22.01 25.35
N GLY A 372 7.53 -20.97 25.51
CA GLY A 372 8.82 -21.05 26.22
C GLY A 372 9.93 -21.72 25.41
N ALA A 373 9.76 -21.89 24.10
CA ALA A 373 10.80 -22.44 23.24
C ALA A 373 11.99 -21.46 23.12
N SER A 374 11.73 -20.17 22.90
CA SER A 374 12.79 -19.15 22.80
C SER A 374 13.61 -19.04 24.08
N GLY A 375 12.96 -19.12 25.25
CA GLY A 375 13.65 -19.10 26.53
C GLY A 375 14.54 -20.31 26.78
N ARG A 376 14.11 -21.51 26.34
CA ARG A 376 14.93 -22.73 26.44
C ARG A 376 16.16 -22.62 25.56
N GLN A 377 16.00 -22.10 24.35
CA GLN A 377 17.10 -21.90 23.42
C GLN A 377 18.14 -20.91 23.96
N VAL A 378 17.68 -19.81 24.57
CA VAL A 378 18.57 -18.83 25.22
C VAL A 378 19.28 -19.45 26.43
N LEU A 379 18.64 -20.32 27.21
CA LEU A 379 19.32 -21.02 28.32
C LEU A 379 20.36 -22.04 27.85
N GLU A 380 20.00 -22.89 26.88
CA GLU A 380 20.87 -23.93 26.34
C GLU A 380 22.11 -23.34 25.68
N SER A 381 21.93 -22.22 24.98
CA SER A 381 23.01 -21.56 24.24
C SER A 381 23.71 -20.46 25.02
N GLY A 382 23.05 -19.89 26.03
CA GLY A 382 23.49 -18.68 26.71
C GLY A 382 24.82 -18.84 27.43
N ALA A 383 25.04 -19.96 28.13
CA ALA A 383 26.29 -20.22 28.82
C ALA A 383 27.48 -20.40 27.85
N GLU A 384 27.25 -21.01 26.68
CA GLU A 384 28.28 -21.16 25.64
C GLU A 384 28.61 -19.82 24.97
N LEU A 385 27.61 -18.94 24.87
CA LEU A 385 27.72 -17.60 24.30
C LEU A 385 28.10 -16.54 25.35
N GLY A 386 28.50 -16.99 26.55
CA GLY A 386 29.10 -16.18 27.61
C GLY A 386 28.14 -15.32 28.44
N LEU A 387 26.83 -15.61 28.43
CA LEU A 387 25.89 -15.00 29.37
C LEU A 387 26.24 -15.36 30.81
N ASP A 388 26.17 -14.37 31.70
CA ASP A 388 26.43 -14.55 33.12
C ASP A 388 25.35 -15.43 33.79
N ASP A 389 25.76 -16.17 34.82
CA ASP A 389 24.87 -16.99 35.67
C ASP A 389 23.67 -16.20 36.22
N THR A 390 23.81 -14.90 36.44
CA THR A 390 22.74 -14.03 36.94
C THR A 390 21.63 -13.86 35.92
N VAL A 391 21.99 -13.68 34.64
CA VAL A 391 21.04 -13.56 33.52
C VAL A 391 20.41 -14.92 33.25
N LEU A 392 21.20 -16.00 33.21
CA LEU A 392 20.70 -17.35 33.00
C LEU A 392 19.68 -17.77 34.07
N ARG A 393 19.95 -17.52 35.36
CA ARG A 393 18.97 -17.82 36.43
C ARG A 393 17.66 -17.05 36.29
N ARG A 394 17.66 -15.85 35.69
CA ARG A 394 16.42 -15.09 35.42
C ARG A 394 15.59 -15.77 34.34
N TRP A 395 16.23 -16.21 33.27
CA TRP A 395 15.56 -16.99 32.21
C TRP A 395 15.01 -18.32 32.73
N GLU A 396 15.76 -19.01 33.58
CA GLU A 396 15.33 -20.25 34.25
C GLU A 396 14.12 -20.01 35.15
N ALA A 397 14.15 -18.99 36.02
CA ALA A 397 13.01 -18.64 36.87
C ALA A 397 11.75 -18.27 36.07
N LEU A 398 11.91 -17.58 34.93
CA LEU A 398 10.81 -17.26 34.04
C LEU A 398 10.26 -18.52 33.37
N LEU A 399 11.11 -19.40 32.85
CA LEU A 399 10.65 -20.69 32.29
C LEU A 399 9.95 -21.57 33.31
N ASP A 400 10.45 -21.66 34.54
CA ASP A 400 9.85 -22.43 35.61
C ASP A 400 8.47 -21.89 36.01
N SER A 401 8.26 -20.57 35.90
CA SER A 401 6.95 -19.96 36.15
C SER A 401 5.91 -20.18 35.02
N MET A 402 6.33 -20.73 33.87
CA MET A 402 5.45 -21.10 32.76
C MET A 402 4.97 -22.57 32.81
N ASN A 403 5.72 -23.43 33.51
CA ASN A 403 5.37 -24.83 33.76
C ASN A 403 4.51 -24.96 35.02
#